data_AF-A0A2E5P7G9-F1
#
_entry.id   AF-A0A2E5P7G9-F1
#
_cell.length_a   1.000
_cell.length_b   1.000
_cell.length_c   1.000
_cell.angle_alpha   90.00
_cell.angle_beta   90.00
_cell.angle_gamma   90.00
#
_symmetry.space_group_name_H-M   'P 1'
#
loop_
_entity.id
_entity.type
_entity.pdbx_description
1 polymer ?
#
loop_
_entity_poly.entity_id
_entity_poly.type
_entity_poly.pdbx_seq_one_letter_code
_entity_poly.pdbx_strand_id
1 'polypeptide(L)'
;MTIGIVVGLITNVVSPSIAWIILAILSAMQIFHELKCDERGFLLSPVFLLAVVTLIIFSILPNLVVNTFGMFNQLELIGDSLLGRPARPDQSARPDSLDYLGSRGESLILLFCASGLVIHCFLITLIGKDKSESRTAYKSTDRRPLFLYGISTLLCVLFLIQTQFPVFGPSVTSTLQTIFSPIQSFLLLFLLNSAVMHRHLRVFVVMLLIVAVTGVMVLASSGKIPAFMVLSAFIYYIVIQRLPFLQILKVIVLCSVTLLLLIQAAQIVRLPHASIANPDKQLESRSGTYSLQSYSPRNVLQNSGEVLAAKLVWRQMETGYCFDKAVEKHGDQKLDIFRQTFWLEILVPRIIWRDKPNFSLGGKYKSDYCGIKGESAHSSSITLLGQPVTHGGMAGLIMHGTLLLLFLGVVSGFSCYTPGLCRIAVFALLPWWIDFDQDFALYIGNLAKFGLFMAPFIIFSSDRVIRRSGKTFTFPR
;
A
#
# COMPACT_ATOMS: atom_id res chain seq x y z
N MET A 1 25.78 4.22 8.22
CA MET A 1 26.82 4.25 7.16
C MET A 1 27.25 2.84 6.74
N THR A 2 27.57 1.93 7.67
CA THR A 2 27.99 0.55 7.37
C THR A 2 26.94 -0.30 6.62
N ILE A 3 25.65 -0.17 6.93
CA ILE A 3 24.58 -0.87 6.17
C ILE A 3 24.49 -0.34 4.73
N GLY A 4 24.59 0.98 4.53
CA GLY A 4 24.56 1.59 3.19
C GLY A 4 25.79 1.27 2.33
N ILE A 5 26.95 1.08 2.94
CA ILE A 5 28.19 0.64 2.25
C ILE A 5 28.11 -0.84 1.86
N VAL A 6 27.57 -1.69 2.74
CA VAL A 6 27.33 -3.12 2.44
C VAL A 6 26.26 -3.26 1.35
N VAL A 7 25.14 -2.54 1.43
CA VAL A 7 24.11 -2.49 0.39
C VAL A 7 24.67 -1.92 -0.92
N GLY A 8 25.47 -0.86 -0.89
CA GLY A 8 26.08 -0.26 -2.09
C GLY A 8 27.14 -1.11 -2.80
N LEU A 9 27.88 -1.94 -2.06
CA LEU A 9 28.76 -2.97 -2.63
C LEU A 9 27.95 -4.14 -3.22
N ILE A 10 26.81 -4.46 -2.62
CA ILE A 10 25.88 -5.53 -3.04
C ILE A 10 25.07 -5.14 -4.29
N THR A 11 24.66 -3.87 -4.45
CA THR A 11 23.82 -3.39 -5.57
C THR A 11 24.46 -3.51 -6.96
N ASN A 12 25.80 -3.68 -7.03
CA ASN A 12 26.52 -3.87 -8.29
C ASN A 12 26.93 -5.34 -8.54
N VAL A 13 26.72 -6.24 -7.58
CA VAL A 13 27.30 -7.60 -7.60
C VAL A 13 26.24 -8.69 -7.44
N VAL A 14 25.12 -8.41 -6.77
CA VAL A 14 24.11 -9.42 -6.46
C VAL A 14 23.16 -9.62 -7.65
N SER A 15 23.28 -10.80 -8.26
CA SER A 15 22.31 -11.27 -9.24
C SER A 15 20.95 -11.52 -8.60
N PRO A 16 19.84 -11.47 -9.37
CA PRO A 16 18.50 -11.76 -8.86
C PRO A 16 18.43 -13.09 -8.12
N SER A 17 19.11 -14.13 -8.64
CA SER A 17 19.16 -15.47 -8.02
C SER A 17 19.78 -15.44 -6.63
N ILE A 18 20.84 -14.65 -6.40
CA ILE A 18 21.46 -14.51 -5.09
C ILE A 18 20.51 -13.76 -4.14
N ALA A 19 19.84 -12.71 -4.62
CA ALA A 19 18.86 -11.98 -3.82
C ALA A 19 17.69 -12.87 -3.38
N TRP A 20 17.21 -13.76 -4.26
CA TRP A 20 16.20 -14.78 -3.95
C TRP A 20 16.67 -15.75 -2.88
N ILE A 21 17.92 -16.25 -2.96
CA ILE A 21 18.50 -17.14 -1.94
C ILE A 21 18.55 -16.43 -0.59
N ILE A 22 19.03 -15.19 -0.54
CA ILE A 22 19.09 -14.38 0.68
C ILE A 22 17.69 -14.22 1.29
N LEU A 23 16.69 -13.87 0.49
CA LEU A 23 15.30 -13.72 0.94
C LEU A 23 14.71 -15.03 1.45
N ALA A 24 14.97 -16.15 0.79
CA ALA A 24 14.50 -17.46 1.23
C ALA A 24 15.09 -17.83 2.59
N ILE A 25 16.41 -17.60 2.78
CA ILE A 25 17.09 -17.83 4.06
C ILE A 25 16.52 -16.92 5.15
N LEU A 26 16.42 -15.61 4.90
CA LEU A 26 15.89 -14.66 5.88
C LEU A 26 14.43 -14.98 6.26
N SER A 27 13.60 -15.34 5.29
CA SER A 27 12.21 -15.72 5.54
C SER A 27 12.11 -17.02 6.34
N ALA A 28 12.93 -18.03 6.03
CA ALA A 28 12.99 -19.27 6.78
C ALA A 28 13.47 -19.04 8.23
N MET A 29 14.50 -18.22 8.42
CA MET A 29 14.98 -17.82 9.75
C MET A 29 13.89 -17.11 10.56
N GLN A 30 13.14 -16.21 9.92
CA GLN A 30 12.03 -15.49 10.54
C GLN A 30 10.92 -16.45 10.97
N ILE A 31 10.43 -17.29 10.05
CA ILE A 31 9.38 -18.27 10.32
C ILE A 31 9.82 -19.20 11.46
N PHE A 32 11.06 -19.69 11.42
CA PHE A 32 11.60 -20.55 12.48
C PHE A 32 11.65 -19.84 13.83
N HIS A 33 12.11 -18.59 13.86
CA HIS A 33 12.18 -17.79 15.09
C HIS A 33 10.80 -17.59 15.72
N GLU A 34 9.81 -17.23 14.90
CA GLU A 34 8.44 -16.95 15.35
C GLU A 34 7.69 -18.21 15.77
N LEU A 35 7.86 -19.32 15.05
CA LEU A 35 7.34 -20.63 15.47
C LEU A 35 7.94 -21.07 16.81
N LYS A 36 9.25 -20.85 17.00
CA LYS A 36 9.94 -21.22 18.25
C LYS A 36 9.53 -20.34 19.44
N CYS A 37 9.23 -19.07 19.20
CA CYS A 37 8.94 -18.11 20.26
C CYS A 37 7.44 -17.90 20.51
N ASP A 38 6.54 -18.46 19.68
CA ASP A 38 5.10 -18.15 19.62
C ASP A 38 4.84 -16.63 19.57
N GLU A 39 5.79 -15.92 18.95
CA GLU A 39 5.78 -14.47 18.80
C GLU A 39 5.27 -14.11 17.42
N ARG A 40 4.55 -12.98 17.33
CA ARG A 40 3.94 -12.50 16.08
C ARG A 40 4.34 -11.07 15.79
N GLY A 41 5.60 -10.75 16.11
CA GLY A 41 6.19 -9.43 15.92
C GLY A 41 6.15 -8.96 14.47
N PHE A 42 6.27 -9.88 13.50
CA PHE A 42 6.15 -9.57 12.07
C PHE A 42 4.84 -8.90 11.68
N LEU A 43 3.71 -9.39 12.20
CA LEU A 43 2.39 -8.82 11.90
C LEU A 43 2.26 -7.39 12.43
N LEU A 44 3.07 -7.03 13.43
CA LEU A 44 3.12 -5.70 14.04
C LEU A 44 4.11 -4.75 13.37
N SER A 45 4.91 -5.22 12.42
CA SER A 45 6.04 -4.47 11.88
C SER A 45 5.75 -3.93 10.48
N PRO A 46 5.52 -2.61 10.33
CA PRO A 46 5.42 -1.95 9.03
C PRO A 46 6.58 -2.23 8.09
N VAL A 47 7.83 -2.30 8.58
CA VAL A 47 8.99 -2.59 7.72
C VAL A 47 8.92 -4.01 7.15
N PHE A 48 8.51 -4.98 7.98
CA PHE A 48 8.28 -6.35 7.53
C PHE A 48 7.13 -6.42 6.53
N LEU A 49 5.99 -5.80 6.85
CA LEU A 49 4.80 -5.83 6.00
C LEU A 49 5.05 -5.17 4.65
N LEU A 50 5.76 -4.04 4.60
CA LEU A 50 6.17 -3.42 3.33
C LEU A 50 7.08 -4.36 2.53
N ALA A 51 8.09 -4.97 3.16
CA ALA A 51 9.00 -5.90 2.48
C ALA A 51 8.27 -7.12 1.90
N VAL A 52 7.40 -7.77 2.68
CA VAL A 52 6.67 -8.98 2.24
C VAL A 52 5.63 -8.64 1.18
N VAL A 53 4.86 -7.56 1.34
CA VAL A 53 3.87 -7.15 0.34
C VAL A 53 4.57 -6.80 -0.98
N THR A 54 5.70 -6.08 -0.91
CA THR A 54 6.50 -5.74 -2.10
C THR A 54 7.03 -6.99 -2.77
N LEU A 55 7.64 -7.91 -2.01
CA LEU A 55 8.15 -9.19 -2.54
C LEU A 55 7.07 -10.01 -3.24
N ILE A 56 5.88 -10.12 -2.63
CA ILE A 56 4.77 -10.87 -3.20
C ILE A 56 4.31 -10.23 -4.51
N ILE A 57 4.07 -8.92 -4.51
CA ILE A 57 3.43 -8.20 -5.61
C ILE A 57 4.38 -8.00 -6.80
N PHE A 58 5.66 -7.70 -6.54
CA PHE A 58 6.62 -7.33 -7.59
C PHE A 58 7.54 -8.48 -8.03
N SER A 59 7.57 -9.61 -7.32
CA SER A 59 8.47 -10.71 -7.68
C SER A 59 7.78 -12.07 -7.65
N ILE A 60 7.19 -12.52 -6.53
CA ILE A 60 6.62 -13.88 -6.43
C ILE A 60 5.42 -14.05 -7.38
N LEU A 61 4.43 -13.16 -7.30
CA LEU A 61 3.19 -13.30 -8.06
C LEU A 61 3.44 -13.19 -9.58
N PRO A 62 4.22 -12.21 -10.09
CA PRO A 62 4.63 -12.18 -11.49
C PRO A 62 5.34 -13.46 -11.94
N ASN A 63 6.38 -13.91 -11.23
CA ASN A 63 7.13 -15.11 -11.58
C ASN A 63 6.25 -16.37 -11.60
N LEU A 64 5.33 -16.51 -10.64
CA LEU A 64 4.39 -17.63 -10.60
C LEU A 64 3.47 -17.62 -11.83
N VAL A 65 2.90 -16.46 -12.16
CA VAL A 65 1.94 -16.34 -13.27
C VAL A 65 2.61 -16.54 -14.63
N VAL A 66 3.82 -16.00 -14.81
CA VAL A 66 4.59 -16.16 -16.05
C VAL A 66 5.09 -17.59 -16.20
N ASN A 67 5.82 -18.11 -15.21
CA ASN A 67 6.56 -19.37 -15.36
C ASN A 67 5.67 -20.61 -15.16
N THR A 68 4.61 -20.53 -14.36
CA THR A 68 3.76 -21.69 -14.07
C THR A 68 2.53 -21.75 -14.98
N PHE A 69 1.96 -20.61 -15.34
CA PHE A 69 0.70 -20.58 -16.09
C PHE A 69 0.85 -20.14 -17.55
N GLY A 70 2.00 -19.57 -17.96
CA GLY A 70 2.22 -19.14 -19.34
C GLY A 70 1.23 -18.06 -19.83
N MET A 71 0.54 -17.39 -18.90
CA MET A 71 -0.59 -16.51 -19.21
C MET A 71 -0.19 -15.08 -19.61
N PHE A 72 1.11 -14.76 -19.63
CA PHE A 72 1.57 -13.37 -19.77
C PHE A 72 1.05 -12.71 -21.06
N ASN A 73 1.21 -13.36 -22.22
CA ASN A 73 0.80 -12.78 -23.51
C ASN A 73 -0.70 -12.46 -23.56
N GLN A 74 -1.53 -13.27 -22.89
CA GLN A 74 -2.98 -13.01 -22.77
C GLN A 74 -3.23 -11.81 -21.85
N LEU A 75 -2.61 -11.77 -20.67
CA LEU A 75 -2.74 -10.69 -19.70
C LEU A 75 -2.29 -9.33 -20.24
N GLU A 76 -1.23 -9.33 -21.06
CA GLU A 76 -0.71 -8.15 -21.71
C GLU A 76 -1.69 -7.61 -22.77
N LEU A 77 -2.31 -8.49 -23.55
CA LEU A 77 -3.32 -8.14 -24.56
C LEU A 77 -4.57 -7.51 -23.92
N ILE A 78 -5.01 -8.07 -22.79
CA ILE A 78 -6.12 -7.54 -21.98
C ILE A 78 -5.73 -6.19 -21.37
N GLY A 79 -4.50 -6.09 -20.85
CA GLY A 79 -3.92 -4.86 -20.34
C GLY A 79 -3.99 -3.73 -21.35
N ASP A 80 -3.60 -3.97 -22.61
CA ASP A 80 -3.65 -2.96 -23.67
C ASP A 80 -5.09 -2.61 -24.10
N SER A 81 -5.99 -3.59 -24.16
CA SER A 81 -7.41 -3.39 -24.50
C SER A 81 -8.12 -2.47 -23.48
N LEU A 82 -7.88 -2.68 -22.18
CA LEU A 82 -8.40 -1.85 -21.09
C LEU A 82 -8.01 -0.37 -21.18
N LEU A 83 -6.96 -0.07 -21.93
CA LEU A 83 -6.40 1.28 -22.08
C LEU A 83 -6.81 1.94 -23.37
N GLY A 84 -7.65 1.26 -24.16
CA GLY A 84 -8.02 1.70 -25.49
C GLY A 84 -6.79 1.93 -26.36
N ARG A 85 -5.71 1.16 -26.17
CA ARG A 85 -4.57 1.19 -27.08
C ARG A 85 -4.98 0.45 -28.36
N PRO A 86 -4.90 1.07 -29.55
CA PRO A 86 -5.10 0.32 -30.78
C PRO A 86 -4.03 -0.76 -30.87
N ALA A 87 -4.41 -1.97 -31.30
CA ALA A 87 -3.46 -3.01 -31.66
C ALA A 87 -2.57 -2.47 -32.79
N ARG A 88 -1.36 -2.00 -32.45
CA ARG A 88 -0.43 -1.52 -33.47
C ARG A 88 0.11 -2.75 -34.21
N PRO A 89 0.17 -2.72 -35.55
CA PRO A 89 0.68 -3.83 -36.36
C PRO A 89 2.18 -4.09 -36.15
N ASP A 90 2.93 -3.13 -35.62
CA ASP A 90 4.35 -3.30 -35.30
C ASP A 90 4.55 -3.74 -33.85
N GLN A 91 4.82 -5.04 -33.66
CA GLN A 91 5.25 -5.65 -32.40
C GLN A 91 6.62 -5.14 -31.90
N SER A 92 7.37 -4.39 -32.72
CA SER A 92 8.76 -3.95 -32.45
C SER A 92 8.90 -2.76 -31.49
N ALA A 93 7.79 -2.12 -31.09
CA ALA A 93 7.79 -0.96 -30.20
C ALA A 93 7.14 -1.22 -28.83
N ARG A 94 6.87 -2.48 -28.49
CA ARG A 94 6.33 -2.85 -27.18
C ARG A 94 7.48 -2.88 -26.16
N PRO A 95 7.36 -2.28 -24.97
CA PRO A 95 8.25 -2.61 -23.87
C PRO A 95 7.88 -4.02 -23.42
N ASP A 96 8.76 -4.99 -23.60
CA ASP A 96 8.59 -6.33 -23.03
C ASP A 96 8.71 -6.20 -21.52
N SER A 97 7.58 -5.96 -20.84
CA SER A 97 7.54 -5.91 -19.37
C SER A 97 7.96 -7.23 -18.71
N LEU A 98 8.14 -8.30 -19.50
CA LEU A 98 8.86 -9.52 -19.12
C LEU A 98 10.34 -9.28 -18.84
N ASP A 99 10.99 -8.33 -19.51
CA ASP A 99 12.42 -8.00 -19.33
C ASP A 99 12.74 -7.56 -17.91
N TYR A 100 11.72 -7.13 -17.15
CA TYR A 100 11.88 -6.83 -15.73
C TYR A 100 12.26 -8.07 -14.90
N LEU A 101 11.77 -9.26 -15.25
CA LEU A 101 12.12 -10.48 -14.52
C LEU A 101 13.57 -10.87 -14.80
N GLY A 102 14.37 -10.96 -13.76
CA GLY A 102 15.82 -11.14 -13.85
C GLY A 102 16.62 -9.86 -14.07
N SER A 103 15.95 -8.69 -14.11
CA SER A 103 16.61 -7.39 -14.32
C SER A 103 17.36 -6.88 -13.09
N ARG A 104 18.10 -5.78 -13.29
CA ARG A 104 18.71 -5.03 -12.19
C ARG A 104 17.65 -4.37 -11.32
N GLY A 105 16.56 -3.88 -11.91
CA GLY A 105 15.40 -3.34 -11.21
C GLY A 105 14.78 -4.35 -10.24
N GLU A 106 14.53 -5.58 -10.67
CA GLU A 106 14.03 -6.65 -9.78
C GLU A 106 15.03 -6.92 -8.64
N SER A 107 16.33 -7.02 -8.96
CA SER A 107 17.39 -7.25 -7.97
C SER A 107 17.41 -6.18 -6.87
N LEU A 108 17.22 -4.91 -7.24
CA LEU A 108 17.16 -3.79 -6.28
C LEU A 108 15.91 -3.85 -5.40
N ILE A 109 14.76 -4.24 -5.96
CA ILE A 109 13.53 -4.46 -5.19
C ILE A 109 13.72 -5.62 -4.19
N LEU A 110 14.29 -6.75 -4.64
CA LEU A 110 14.59 -7.89 -3.78
C LEU A 110 15.56 -7.51 -2.66
N LEU A 111 16.57 -6.70 -2.95
CA LEU A 111 17.52 -6.21 -1.95
C LEU A 111 16.88 -5.26 -0.94
N PHE A 112 15.97 -4.40 -1.38
CA PHE A 112 15.16 -3.57 -0.49
C PHE A 112 14.33 -4.43 0.46
N CYS A 113 13.65 -5.47 -0.05
CA CYS A 113 12.90 -6.42 0.75
C CYS A 113 13.80 -7.15 1.76
N ALA A 114 14.96 -7.66 1.31
CA ALA A 114 15.92 -8.33 2.19
C ALA A 114 16.42 -7.42 3.31
N SER A 115 16.74 -6.16 2.97
CA SER A 115 17.16 -5.15 3.95
C SER A 115 16.07 -4.87 4.98
N GLY A 116 14.80 -4.78 4.56
CA GLY A 116 13.67 -4.65 5.45
C GLY A 116 13.51 -5.83 6.41
N LEU A 117 13.68 -7.06 5.91
CA LEU A 117 13.68 -8.26 6.75
C LEU A 117 14.84 -8.27 7.76
N VAL A 118 16.05 -7.87 7.34
CA VAL A 118 17.21 -7.79 8.25
C VAL A 118 16.95 -6.81 9.40
N ILE A 119 16.41 -5.62 9.10
CA ILE A 119 16.05 -4.64 10.13
C ILE A 119 14.98 -5.20 11.05
N HIS A 120 13.99 -5.92 10.51
CA HIS A 120 12.97 -6.55 11.31
C HIS A 120 13.54 -7.62 12.26
N CYS A 121 14.41 -8.51 11.77
CA CYS A 121 15.11 -9.51 12.58
C CYS A 121 15.91 -8.83 13.70
N PHE A 122 16.68 -7.79 13.37
CA PHE A 122 17.43 -7.01 14.35
C PHE A 122 16.51 -6.38 15.41
N LEU A 123 15.39 -5.80 14.97
CA LEU A 123 14.39 -5.21 15.86
C LEU A 123 13.81 -6.23 16.84
N ILE A 124 13.43 -7.42 16.38
CA ILE A 124 12.92 -8.48 17.26
C ILE A 124 13.98 -8.89 18.28
N THR A 125 15.24 -9.07 17.85
CA THR A 125 16.32 -9.44 18.78
C THR A 125 16.57 -8.39 19.85
N LEU A 126 16.38 -7.10 19.53
CA LEU A 126 16.56 -5.99 20.47
C LEU A 126 15.38 -5.79 21.42
N ILE A 127 14.14 -5.98 20.95
CA ILE A 127 12.95 -5.63 21.72
C ILE A 127 12.72 -6.59 22.89
N GLY A 128 13.30 -7.79 22.87
CA GLY A 128 13.22 -8.74 23.97
C GLY A 128 11.79 -9.23 24.24
N LYS A 129 11.69 -10.32 25.01
CA LYS A 129 10.41 -10.90 25.42
C LYS A 129 9.69 -9.98 26.41
N ASP A 130 8.87 -9.05 25.94
CA ASP A 130 8.05 -8.27 26.86
C ASP A 130 6.68 -8.91 27.13
N LYS A 131 6.36 -8.97 28.41
CA LYS A 131 5.23 -9.70 28.98
C LYS A 131 3.93 -9.08 28.48
N SER A 132 3.10 -9.94 27.90
CA SER A 132 1.69 -9.73 27.62
C SER A 132 1.06 -8.74 28.60
N GLU A 133 0.54 -7.61 28.11
CA GLU A 133 -0.42 -6.82 28.87
C GLU A 133 -1.47 -7.78 29.42
N SER A 134 -1.67 -7.74 30.73
CA SER A 134 -2.87 -8.31 31.31
C SER A 134 -4.05 -7.58 30.67
N ARG A 135 -5.02 -8.33 30.15
CA ARG A 135 -6.31 -7.80 29.68
C ARG A 135 -6.97 -7.09 30.87
N THR A 136 -6.58 -5.85 31.13
CA THR A 136 -7.19 -5.05 32.19
C THR A 136 -8.60 -4.75 31.74
N ALA A 137 -9.56 -5.38 32.41
CA ALA A 137 -10.98 -5.30 32.13
C ALA A 137 -11.38 -3.83 31.93
N TYR A 138 -11.75 -3.50 30.69
CA TYR A 138 -12.27 -2.20 30.35
C TYR A 138 -13.63 -2.05 31.06
N LYS A 139 -13.75 -1.11 32.00
CA LYS A 139 -15.03 -0.83 32.65
C LYS A 139 -16.08 -0.50 31.58
N SER A 140 -17.21 -1.20 31.60
CA SER A 140 -18.25 -1.17 30.56
C SER A 140 -19.04 0.15 30.47
N THR A 141 -18.71 1.14 31.30
CA THR A 141 -19.41 2.43 31.40
C THR A 141 -18.84 3.51 30.48
N ASP A 142 -17.79 3.23 29.71
CA ASP A 142 -17.23 4.22 28.79
C ASP A 142 -18.13 4.44 27.57
N ARG A 143 -18.63 5.66 27.38
CA ARG A 143 -19.46 6.06 26.24
C ARG A 143 -18.66 6.45 25.00
N ARG A 144 -17.31 6.57 25.09
CA ARG A 144 -16.46 6.99 23.96
C ARG A 144 -16.59 6.08 22.72
N PRO A 145 -16.62 4.73 22.82
CA PRO A 145 -16.79 3.89 21.64
C PRO A 145 -18.14 4.12 20.94
N LEU A 146 -19.22 4.41 21.69
CA LEU A 146 -20.52 4.72 21.11
C LEU A 146 -20.49 6.06 20.35
N PHE A 147 -19.85 7.07 20.94
CA PHE A 147 -19.66 8.38 20.29
C PHE A 147 -18.82 8.26 19.00
N LEU A 148 -17.70 7.52 19.05
CA LEU A 148 -16.85 7.29 17.88
C LEU A 148 -17.54 6.44 16.80
N TYR A 149 -18.41 5.51 17.19
CA TYR A 149 -19.27 4.78 16.26
C TYR A 149 -20.23 5.74 15.53
N GLY A 150 -20.86 6.66 16.27
CA GLY A 150 -21.70 7.73 15.72
C GLY A 150 -20.94 8.62 14.74
N ILE A 151 -19.72 9.05 15.09
CA ILE A 151 -18.85 9.84 14.21
C ILE A 151 -18.48 9.05 12.94
N SER A 152 -18.05 7.80 13.06
CA SER A 152 -17.66 6.98 11.91
C SER A 152 -18.83 6.80 10.94
N THR A 153 -20.03 6.53 11.49
CA THR A 153 -21.27 6.40 10.69
C THR A 153 -21.63 7.72 10.02
N LEU A 154 -21.61 8.84 10.76
CA LEU A 154 -21.90 10.16 10.23
C LEU A 154 -20.95 10.53 9.08
N LEU A 155 -19.64 10.35 9.29
CA LEU A 155 -18.64 10.59 8.26
C LEU A 155 -18.89 9.71 7.02
N CYS A 156 -19.26 8.45 7.22
CA CYS A 156 -19.58 7.53 6.12
C CYS A 156 -20.79 8.02 5.30
N VAL A 157 -21.85 8.48 5.98
CA VAL A 157 -23.04 9.04 5.35
C VAL A 157 -22.71 10.33 4.61
N LEU A 158 -21.95 11.24 5.23
CA LEU A 158 -21.52 12.49 4.59
C LEU A 158 -20.69 12.23 3.34
N PHE A 159 -19.77 11.27 3.40
CA PHE A 159 -18.93 10.88 2.26
C PHE A 159 -19.75 10.21 1.15
N LEU A 160 -20.74 9.39 1.50
CA LEU A 160 -21.69 8.83 0.52
C LEU A 160 -22.51 9.95 -0.15
N ILE A 161 -23.09 10.86 0.63
CA ILE A 161 -23.87 11.98 0.09
C ILE A 161 -23.01 12.82 -0.87
N GLN A 162 -21.80 13.16 -0.47
CA GLN A 162 -20.86 13.94 -1.28
C GLN A 162 -20.48 13.23 -2.59
N THR A 163 -20.34 11.91 -2.58
CA THR A 163 -19.88 11.16 -3.76
C THR A 163 -21.00 10.85 -4.73
N GLN A 164 -22.24 10.74 -4.24
CA GLN A 164 -23.42 10.43 -5.06
C GLN A 164 -24.21 11.69 -5.49
N PHE A 165 -24.09 12.79 -4.75
CA PHE A 165 -24.84 14.01 -5.01
C PHE A 165 -23.91 15.23 -5.06
N PRO A 166 -24.10 16.16 -6.02
CA PRO A 166 -23.29 17.38 -6.15
C PRO A 166 -23.72 18.46 -5.14
N VAL A 167 -23.77 18.11 -3.86
CA VAL A 167 -24.23 19.00 -2.77
C VAL A 167 -23.13 19.99 -2.37
N PHE A 168 -21.86 19.59 -2.48
CA PHE A 168 -20.72 20.37 -2.03
C PHE A 168 -19.90 20.94 -3.19
N GLY A 169 -19.36 22.15 -2.99
CA GLY A 169 -18.43 22.76 -3.94
C GLY A 169 -17.11 21.97 -4.07
N PRO A 170 -16.36 22.13 -5.18
CA PRO A 170 -15.18 21.30 -5.50
C PRO A 170 -14.10 21.27 -4.41
N SER A 171 -13.87 22.41 -3.74
CA SER A 171 -12.89 22.54 -2.66
C SER A 171 -13.26 21.69 -1.43
N VAL A 172 -14.53 21.72 -1.03
CA VAL A 172 -15.05 20.93 0.09
C VAL A 172 -15.01 19.44 -0.26
N THR A 173 -15.41 19.10 -1.48
CA THR A 173 -15.38 17.73 -2.00
C THR A 173 -13.96 17.13 -1.96
N SER A 174 -12.96 17.86 -2.46
CA SER A 174 -11.56 17.43 -2.45
C SER A 174 -11.01 17.28 -1.02
N THR A 175 -11.38 18.19 -0.13
CA THR A 175 -10.96 18.18 1.27
C THR A 175 -11.54 16.96 2.01
N LEU A 176 -12.83 16.71 1.88
CA LEU A 176 -13.51 15.56 2.48
C LEU A 176 -12.93 14.23 1.95
N GLN A 177 -12.70 14.11 0.64
CA GLN A 177 -12.06 12.93 0.05
C GLN A 177 -10.68 12.65 0.65
N THR A 178 -9.90 13.70 0.91
CA THR A 178 -8.55 13.51 1.43
C THR A 178 -8.53 13.14 2.92
N ILE A 179 -9.49 13.65 3.70
CA ILE A 179 -9.52 13.47 5.15
C ILE A 179 -10.27 12.19 5.56
N PHE A 180 -11.23 11.74 4.75
CA PHE A 180 -12.11 10.63 5.08
C PHE A 180 -11.36 9.33 5.40
N SER A 181 -10.52 8.87 4.48
CA SER A 181 -9.82 7.58 4.59
C SER A 181 -8.95 7.44 5.85
N PRO A 182 -8.04 8.38 6.18
CA PRO A 182 -7.18 8.24 7.37
C PRO A 182 -7.97 8.30 8.68
N ILE A 183 -8.97 9.17 8.78
CA ILE A 183 -9.84 9.24 9.97
C ILE A 183 -10.62 7.93 10.11
N GLN A 184 -11.24 7.43 9.04
CA GLN A 184 -12.01 6.19 9.11
C GLN A 184 -11.13 4.99 9.45
N SER A 185 -9.93 4.89 8.87
CA SER A 185 -8.97 3.84 9.20
C SER A 185 -8.69 3.80 10.71
N PHE A 186 -8.43 4.96 11.31
CA PHE A 186 -8.21 5.08 12.75
C PHE A 186 -9.46 4.72 13.58
N LEU A 187 -10.62 5.29 13.24
CA LEU A 187 -11.87 5.06 13.98
C LEU A 187 -12.26 3.58 13.95
N LEU A 188 -12.17 2.93 12.79
CA LEU A 188 -12.52 1.52 12.64
C LEU A 188 -11.60 0.60 13.43
N LEU A 189 -10.28 0.82 13.39
CA LEU A 189 -9.32 0.03 14.17
C LEU A 189 -9.47 0.27 15.68
N PHE A 190 -9.78 1.51 16.09
CA PHE A 190 -10.07 1.82 17.49
C PHE A 190 -11.35 1.12 17.98
N LEU A 191 -12.42 1.15 17.17
CA LEU A 191 -13.67 0.45 17.46
C LEU A 191 -13.45 -1.06 17.48
N LEU A 192 -12.62 -1.61 16.58
CA LEU A 192 -12.28 -3.02 16.53
C LEU A 192 -11.52 -3.43 17.81
N ASN A 193 -10.53 -2.64 18.22
CA ASN A 193 -9.83 -2.83 19.48
C ASN A 193 -10.80 -2.86 20.67
N SER A 194 -11.73 -1.91 20.71
CA SER A 194 -12.73 -1.80 21.77
C SER A 194 -13.71 -2.98 21.77
N ALA A 195 -14.13 -3.45 20.59
CA ALA A 195 -15.08 -4.54 20.43
C ALA A 195 -14.50 -5.89 20.86
N VAL A 196 -13.25 -6.17 20.48
CA VAL A 196 -12.53 -7.40 20.81
C VAL A 196 -12.39 -7.58 22.34
N MET A 197 -12.27 -6.47 23.08
CA MET A 197 -12.13 -6.50 24.55
C MET A 197 -13.45 -6.81 25.29
N HIS A 198 -14.59 -6.88 24.59
CA HIS A 198 -15.90 -7.00 25.23
C HIS A 198 -16.68 -8.26 24.86
N ARG A 199 -17.17 -8.38 23.62
CA ARG A 199 -18.09 -9.46 23.18
C ARG A 199 -18.01 -9.71 21.68
N HIS A 200 -18.17 -10.98 21.26
CA HIS A 200 -18.18 -11.38 19.84
C HIS A 200 -19.21 -10.63 18.98
N LEU A 201 -20.41 -10.35 19.51
CA LEU A 201 -21.43 -9.59 18.78
C LEU A 201 -20.97 -8.17 18.41
N ARG A 202 -20.19 -7.52 19.30
CA ARG A 202 -19.64 -6.18 19.00
C ARG A 202 -18.58 -6.23 17.90
N VAL A 203 -17.78 -7.30 17.86
CA VAL A 203 -16.78 -7.51 16.80
C VAL A 203 -17.50 -7.65 15.45
N PHE A 204 -18.57 -8.44 15.40
CA PHE A 204 -19.37 -8.60 14.19
C PHE A 204 -19.94 -7.26 13.68
N VAL A 205 -20.51 -6.43 14.57
CA VAL A 205 -21.02 -5.09 14.20
C VAL A 205 -19.92 -4.18 13.65
N VAL A 206 -18.73 -4.17 14.26
CA VAL A 206 -17.61 -3.37 13.75
C VAL A 206 -17.10 -3.89 12.40
N MET A 207 -17.04 -5.21 12.21
CA MET A 207 -16.66 -5.79 10.91
C MET A 207 -17.67 -5.43 9.81
N LEU A 208 -18.98 -5.42 10.11
CA LEU A 208 -20.00 -4.92 9.19
C LEU A 208 -19.78 -3.43 8.85
N LEU A 209 -19.43 -2.61 9.83
CA LEU A 209 -19.12 -1.19 9.59
C LEU A 209 -17.87 -1.03 8.70
N ILE A 210 -16.84 -1.85 8.88
CA ILE A 210 -15.64 -1.86 8.01
C ILE A 210 -16.04 -2.20 6.57
N VAL A 211 -16.87 -3.21 6.37
CA VAL A 211 -17.38 -3.59 5.04
C VAL A 211 -18.22 -2.46 4.43
N ALA A 212 -19.10 -1.83 5.21
CA ALA A 212 -19.90 -0.71 4.75
C ALA A 212 -19.04 0.50 4.31
N VAL A 213 -18.08 0.92 5.15
CA VAL A 213 -17.19 2.05 4.85
C VAL A 213 -16.36 1.77 3.59
N THR A 214 -15.80 0.57 3.49
CA THR A 214 -14.98 0.18 2.32
C THR A 214 -15.82 0.06 1.06
N GLY A 215 -17.07 -0.40 1.16
CA GLY A 215 -18.05 -0.38 0.08
C GLY A 215 -18.36 1.03 -0.42
N VAL A 216 -18.57 2.00 0.49
CA VAL A 216 -18.77 3.41 0.10
C VAL A 216 -17.52 3.97 -0.59
N MET A 217 -16.32 3.66 -0.11
CA MET A 217 -15.09 4.09 -0.78
C MET A 217 -14.94 3.50 -2.18
N VAL A 218 -15.35 2.24 -2.36
CA VAL A 218 -15.39 1.57 -3.66
C VAL A 218 -16.37 2.28 -4.60
N LEU A 219 -17.57 2.62 -4.13
CA LEU A 219 -18.56 3.41 -4.88
C LEU A 219 -18.03 4.78 -5.27
N ALA A 220 -17.25 5.41 -4.39
CA ALA A 220 -16.56 6.67 -4.64
C ALA A 220 -15.35 6.54 -5.60
N SER A 221 -15.16 5.38 -6.24
CA SER A 221 -14.01 5.10 -7.10
C SER A 221 -12.66 5.30 -6.43
N SER A 222 -12.58 5.11 -5.10
CA SER A 222 -11.29 5.08 -4.38
C SER A 222 -10.45 3.90 -4.86
N GLY A 223 -9.14 4.10 -4.97
CA GLY A 223 -8.16 3.15 -5.53
C GLY A 223 -7.94 1.89 -4.68
N LYS A 224 -6.67 1.61 -4.39
CA LYS A 224 -6.20 0.48 -3.57
C LYS A 224 -6.42 0.65 -2.05
N ILE A 225 -6.73 1.86 -1.59
CA ILE A 225 -6.86 2.20 -0.17
C ILE A 225 -7.93 1.37 0.58
N PRO A 226 -9.16 1.13 0.06
CA PRO A 226 -10.15 0.31 0.76
C PRO A 226 -9.65 -1.12 1.02
N ALA A 227 -8.96 -1.71 0.04
CA ALA A 227 -8.38 -3.04 0.16
C ALA A 227 -7.32 -3.06 1.28
N PHE A 228 -6.41 -2.08 1.30
CA PHE A 228 -5.41 -2.02 2.37
C PHE A 228 -5.99 -1.69 3.76
N MET A 229 -7.09 -0.95 3.85
CA MET A 229 -7.81 -0.74 5.13
C MET A 229 -8.35 -2.07 5.68
N VAL A 230 -8.94 -2.90 4.82
CA VAL A 230 -9.42 -4.24 5.21
C VAL A 230 -8.26 -5.14 5.63
N LEU A 231 -7.17 -5.16 4.86
CA LEU A 231 -5.95 -5.89 5.21
C LEU A 231 -5.44 -5.47 6.61
N SER A 232 -5.37 -4.17 6.86
CA SER A 232 -4.94 -3.61 8.16
C SER A 232 -5.83 -4.08 9.31
N ALA A 233 -7.16 -4.11 9.11
CA ALA A 233 -8.10 -4.62 10.11
C ALA A 233 -7.93 -6.12 10.39
N PHE A 234 -7.71 -6.94 9.36
CA PHE A 234 -7.47 -8.37 9.53
C PHE A 234 -6.15 -8.66 10.27
N ILE A 235 -5.05 -8.01 9.88
CA ILE A 235 -3.76 -8.16 10.56
C ILE A 235 -3.91 -7.73 12.03
N TYR A 236 -4.54 -6.59 12.28
CA TYR A 236 -4.79 -6.09 13.63
C TYR A 236 -5.65 -7.05 14.46
N TYR A 237 -6.69 -7.65 13.86
CA TYR A 237 -7.53 -8.66 14.51
C TYR A 237 -6.74 -9.92 14.90
N ILE A 238 -5.91 -10.45 14.01
CA ILE A 238 -5.04 -11.61 14.27
C ILE A 238 -4.13 -11.34 15.47
N VAL A 239 -3.52 -10.16 15.50
CA VAL A 239 -2.61 -9.72 16.56
C VAL A 239 -3.32 -9.64 17.91
N ILE A 240 -4.48 -8.99 17.99
CA ILE A 240 -5.16 -8.82 19.29
C ILE A 240 -5.72 -10.15 19.81
N GLN A 241 -6.28 -10.98 18.94
CA GLN A 241 -6.93 -12.23 19.36
C GLN A 241 -5.93 -13.35 19.65
N ARG A 242 -4.67 -13.23 19.22
CA ARG A 242 -3.65 -14.28 19.35
C ARG A 242 -4.13 -15.64 18.82
N LEU A 243 -4.82 -15.64 17.67
CA LEU A 243 -5.40 -16.83 17.04
C LEU A 243 -4.36 -17.95 16.80
N PRO A 244 -4.60 -19.24 17.10
CA PRO A 244 -3.65 -20.31 16.77
C PRO A 244 -3.36 -20.36 15.27
N PHE A 245 -2.20 -20.90 14.88
CA PHE A 245 -1.69 -20.91 13.50
C PHE A 245 -2.73 -21.37 12.45
N LEU A 246 -3.47 -22.45 12.74
CA LEU A 246 -4.50 -22.95 11.83
C LEU A 246 -5.65 -21.95 11.61
N GLN A 247 -6.01 -21.17 12.64
CA GLN A 247 -7.00 -20.10 12.50
C GLN A 247 -6.43 -18.89 11.75
N ILE A 248 -5.13 -18.59 11.90
CA ILE A 248 -4.45 -17.57 11.09
C ILE A 248 -4.59 -17.92 9.60
N LEU A 249 -4.33 -19.18 9.22
CA LEU A 249 -4.49 -19.62 7.83
C LEU A 249 -5.92 -19.39 7.31
N LYS A 250 -6.94 -19.73 8.11
CA LYS A 250 -8.35 -19.47 7.75
C LYS A 250 -8.63 -17.98 7.57
N VAL A 251 -8.09 -17.13 8.46
CA VAL A 251 -8.26 -15.68 8.37
C VAL A 251 -7.51 -15.11 7.17
N ILE A 252 -6.32 -15.62 6.83
CA ILE A 252 -5.59 -15.24 5.61
C ILE A 252 -6.43 -15.57 4.39
N VAL A 253 -6.97 -16.79 4.28
CA VAL A 253 -7.84 -17.17 3.15
C VAL A 253 -9.06 -16.26 3.06
N LEU A 254 -9.75 -16.01 4.18
CA LEU A 254 -10.89 -15.10 4.22
C LEU A 254 -10.51 -13.66 3.81
N CYS A 255 -9.37 -13.16 4.28
CA CYS A 255 -8.84 -11.86 3.91
C CYS A 255 -8.56 -11.80 2.41
N SER A 256 -7.86 -12.80 1.84
CA SER A 256 -7.58 -12.89 0.40
C SER A 256 -8.86 -12.87 -0.43
N VAL A 257 -9.87 -13.68 -0.08
CA VAL A 257 -11.17 -13.68 -0.76
C VAL A 257 -11.85 -12.32 -0.67
N THR A 258 -11.86 -11.71 0.51
CA THR A 258 -12.48 -10.38 0.72
C THR A 258 -11.79 -9.30 -0.12
N LEU A 259 -10.46 -9.32 -0.17
CA LEU A 259 -9.68 -8.37 -0.99
C LEU A 259 -9.98 -8.55 -2.48
N LEU A 260 -10.05 -9.78 -2.97
CA LEU A 260 -10.39 -10.07 -4.36
C LEU A 260 -11.79 -9.56 -4.71
N LEU A 261 -12.78 -9.81 -3.85
CA LEU A 261 -14.15 -9.31 -4.03
C LEU A 261 -14.21 -7.78 -4.05
N LEU A 262 -13.48 -7.09 -3.17
CA LEU A 262 -13.42 -5.63 -3.15
C LEU A 262 -12.77 -5.06 -4.40
N ILE A 263 -11.68 -5.66 -4.89
CA ILE A 263 -11.05 -5.23 -6.12
C ILE A 263 -12.00 -5.45 -7.31
N GLN A 264 -12.68 -6.59 -7.38
CA GLN A 264 -13.69 -6.85 -8.41
C GLN A 264 -14.86 -5.87 -8.35
N ALA A 265 -15.41 -5.60 -7.16
CA ALA A 265 -16.47 -4.63 -6.97
C ALA A 265 -16.04 -3.22 -7.45
N ALA A 266 -14.82 -2.81 -7.11
CA ALA A 266 -14.25 -1.55 -7.58
C ALA A 266 -14.07 -1.48 -9.10
N GLN A 267 -13.86 -2.60 -9.77
CA GLN A 267 -13.84 -2.64 -11.22
C GLN A 267 -15.23 -2.50 -11.83
N ILE A 268 -16.21 -3.25 -11.32
CA ILE A 268 -17.61 -3.21 -11.77
C ILE A 268 -18.17 -1.78 -11.68
N VAL A 269 -17.90 -1.08 -10.56
CA VAL A 269 -18.33 0.31 -10.37
C VAL A 269 -17.67 1.28 -11.36
N ARG A 270 -16.42 1.02 -11.79
CA ARG A 270 -15.66 1.93 -12.67
C ARG A 270 -15.92 1.72 -14.17
N LEU A 271 -16.40 0.55 -14.57
CA LEU A 271 -16.68 0.18 -15.97
C LEU A 271 -17.55 1.21 -16.72
N PRO A 272 -18.67 1.74 -16.16
CA PRO A 272 -19.51 2.72 -16.83
C PRO A 272 -18.84 4.10 -17.05
N HIS A 273 -17.94 4.49 -16.16
CA HIS A 273 -17.28 5.80 -16.25
C HIS A 273 -16.15 5.82 -17.31
N ALA A 274 -15.50 4.68 -17.55
CA ALA A 274 -14.44 4.57 -18.56
C ALA A 274 -14.97 4.64 -20.00
N SER A 275 -16.19 4.14 -20.26
CA SER A 275 -16.81 4.18 -21.58
C SER A 275 -17.37 5.55 -21.95
N ILE A 276 -17.75 6.37 -20.96
CA ILE A 276 -18.29 7.73 -21.17
C ILE A 276 -17.16 8.76 -21.36
N ALA A 277 -15.96 8.53 -20.80
CA ALA A 277 -14.85 9.47 -20.85
C ALA A 277 -14.08 9.54 -22.19
N ASN A 278 -14.38 8.65 -23.16
CA ASN A 278 -13.78 8.66 -24.50
C ASN A 278 -14.85 8.41 -25.60
N PRO A 279 -15.76 9.37 -25.84
CA PRO A 279 -16.76 9.25 -26.90
C PRO A 279 -16.13 9.20 -28.31
N ASP A 280 -14.97 9.82 -28.51
CA ASP A 280 -14.33 9.89 -29.84
C ASP A 280 -13.77 8.53 -30.31
N LYS A 281 -13.39 7.63 -29.39
CA LYS A 281 -12.97 6.26 -29.74
C LYS A 281 -14.15 5.35 -30.14
N GLN A 282 -15.39 5.74 -29.82
CA GLN A 282 -16.58 5.03 -30.32
C GLN A 282 -16.93 5.42 -31.76
N LEU A 283 -16.49 6.59 -32.23
CA LEU A 283 -16.71 7.02 -33.61
C LEU A 283 -15.73 6.35 -34.60
N GLU A 284 -14.48 6.11 -34.20
CA GLU A 284 -13.52 5.35 -35.03
C GLU A 284 -13.83 3.85 -35.09
N SER A 285 -14.53 3.28 -34.09
CA SER A 285 -14.97 1.87 -34.15
C SER A 285 -16.21 1.65 -35.02
N ARG A 286 -16.75 2.70 -35.67
CA ARG A 286 -17.93 2.60 -36.53
C ARG A 286 -17.57 2.24 -37.98
N SER A 287 -16.31 2.38 -38.38
CA SER A 287 -15.82 2.08 -39.74
C SER A 287 -15.12 0.72 -39.88
N GLY A 288 -14.91 -0.01 -38.79
CA GLY A 288 -14.41 -1.38 -38.80
C GLY A 288 -15.37 -2.29 -38.03
N THR A 289 -15.80 -3.38 -38.65
CA THR A 289 -16.70 -4.41 -38.12
C THR A 289 -16.16 -5.06 -36.84
N TYR A 290 -16.33 -4.39 -35.70
CA TYR A 290 -16.34 -5.02 -34.38
C TYR A 290 -17.72 -4.81 -33.79
N SER A 291 -18.47 -5.91 -33.71
CA SER A 291 -19.78 -5.95 -33.09
C SER A 291 -19.69 -5.39 -31.68
N LEU A 292 -20.69 -4.58 -31.33
CA LEU A 292 -21.00 -4.19 -29.96
C LEU A 292 -21.12 -5.48 -29.14
N GLN A 293 -20.02 -5.92 -28.53
CA GLN A 293 -19.96 -7.22 -27.86
C GLN A 293 -20.94 -7.14 -26.70
N SER A 294 -22.04 -7.86 -26.88
CA SER A 294 -23.22 -7.83 -26.04
C SER A 294 -22.83 -7.97 -24.56
N TYR A 295 -23.40 -7.08 -23.74
CA TYR A 295 -23.41 -7.07 -22.28
C TYR A 295 -24.09 -8.36 -21.75
N SER A 296 -23.47 -9.51 -22.01
CA SER A 296 -23.84 -10.79 -21.41
C SER A 296 -23.16 -10.87 -20.04
N PRO A 297 -23.89 -11.23 -18.95
CA PRO A 297 -23.30 -11.43 -17.63
C PRO A 297 -22.10 -12.37 -17.63
N ARG A 298 -22.08 -13.34 -18.56
CA ARG A 298 -20.98 -14.30 -18.74
C ARG A 298 -19.72 -13.62 -19.31
N ASN A 299 -19.88 -12.70 -20.25
CA ASN A 299 -18.79 -11.91 -20.82
C ASN A 299 -18.24 -10.90 -19.81
N VAL A 300 -19.11 -10.31 -18.95
CA VAL A 300 -18.68 -9.41 -17.88
C VAL A 300 -17.86 -10.16 -16.81
N LEU A 301 -18.26 -11.39 -16.44
CA LEU A 301 -17.56 -12.20 -15.44
C LEU A 301 -16.21 -12.74 -15.97
N GLN A 302 -16.17 -13.18 -17.23
CA GLN A 302 -14.94 -13.64 -17.87
C GLN A 302 -13.95 -12.49 -18.06
N ASN A 303 -14.42 -11.34 -18.58
CA ASN A 303 -13.60 -10.15 -18.73
C ASN A 303 -13.11 -9.62 -17.37
N SER A 304 -13.90 -9.69 -16.29
CA SER A 304 -13.47 -9.17 -14.99
C SER A 304 -12.38 -10.00 -14.29
N GLY A 305 -12.35 -11.32 -14.48
CA GLY A 305 -11.24 -12.17 -13.99
C GLY A 305 -9.92 -11.88 -14.70
N GLU A 306 -9.99 -11.74 -16.01
CA GLU A 306 -8.87 -11.39 -16.89
C GLU A 306 -8.31 -9.98 -16.60
N VAL A 307 -9.20 -9.00 -16.41
CA VAL A 307 -8.86 -7.62 -16.04
C VAL A 307 -8.25 -7.55 -14.63
N LEU A 308 -8.73 -8.38 -13.70
CA LEU A 308 -8.14 -8.49 -12.37
C LEU A 308 -6.70 -9.00 -12.44
N ALA A 309 -6.47 -10.07 -13.22
CA ALA A 309 -5.12 -10.61 -13.40
C ALA A 309 -4.19 -9.59 -14.09
N ALA A 310 -4.68 -8.85 -15.09
CA ALA A 310 -3.92 -7.77 -15.70
C ALA A 310 -3.53 -6.66 -14.68
N LYS A 311 -4.42 -6.29 -13.76
CA LYS A 311 -4.10 -5.28 -12.72
C LYS A 311 -3.19 -5.79 -11.61
N LEU A 312 -3.28 -7.08 -11.26
CA LEU A 312 -2.48 -7.66 -10.19
C LEU A 312 -1.08 -8.08 -10.66
N VAL A 313 -0.94 -8.44 -11.93
CA VAL A 313 0.28 -9.06 -12.46
C VAL A 313 0.93 -8.12 -13.48
N TRP A 314 0.25 -7.87 -14.61
CA TRP A 314 0.82 -7.06 -15.69
C TRP A 314 1.19 -5.64 -15.26
N ARG A 315 0.31 -4.96 -14.53
CA ARG A 315 0.59 -3.60 -13.99
C ARG A 315 1.84 -3.56 -13.11
N GLN A 316 2.10 -4.60 -12.32
CA GLN A 316 3.24 -4.62 -11.39
C GLN A 316 4.54 -4.85 -12.16
N MET A 317 4.51 -5.67 -13.21
CA MET A 317 5.62 -5.84 -14.15
C MET A 317 5.87 -4.57 -14.97
N GLU A 318 4.82 -3.87 -15.42
CA GLU A 318 4.98 -2.57 -16.09
C GLU A 318 5.66 -1.56 -15.16
N THR A 319 5.17 -1.37 -13.93
CA THR A 319 5.81 -0.51 -12.91
C THR A 319 7.26 -0.94 -12.63
N GLY A 320 7.52 -2.24 -12.49
CA GLY A 320 8.88 -2.78 -12.28
C GLY A 320 9.82 -2.51 -13.45
N TYR A 321 9.35 -2.69 -14.67
CA TYR A 321 10.07 -2.36 -15.90
C TYR A 321 10.39 -0.86 -15.99
N CYS A 322 9.43 0.01 -15.68
CA CYS A 322 9.64 1.45 -15.63
C CYS A 322 10.74 1.83 -14.64
N PHE A 323 10.79 1.16 -13.48
CA PHE A 323 11.84 1.36 -12.49
C PHE A 323 13.20 0.89 -13.03
N ASP A 324 13.28 -0.27 -13.67
CA ASP A 324 14.51 -0.77 -14.27
C ASP A 324 15.08 0.22 -15.33
N LYS A 325 14.23 0.76 -16.20
CA LYS A 325 14.64 1.80 -17.16
C LYS A 325 15.06 3.12 -16.51
N ALA A 326 14.46 3.49 -15.38
CA ALA A 326 14.94 4.62 -14.60
C ALA A 326 16.34 4.35 -14.01
N VAL A 327 16.61 3.12 -13.57
CA VAL A 327 17.92 2.67 -13.08
C VAL A 327 18.97 2.66 -14.18
N GLU A 328 18.65 2.14 -15.37
CA GLU A 328 19.57 2.17 -16.52
C GLU A 328 19.96 3.60 -16.90
N LYS A 329 18.99 4.52 -16.90
CA LYS A 329 19.21 5.90 -17.36
C LYS A 329 19.85 6.81 -16.31
N HIS A 330 19.56 6.60 -15.02
CA HIS A 330 19.97 7.50 -13.95
C HIS A 330 20.92 6.87 -12.93
N GLY A 331 21.19 5.56 -12.98
CA GLY A 331 21.97 4.86 -11.96
C GLY A 331 23.37 5.42 -11.72
N ASP A 332 24.04 5.85 -12.78
CA ASP A 332 25.40 6.41 -12.74
C ASP A 332 25.45 7.92 -12.45
N GLN A 333 24.29 8.56 -12.20
CA GLN A 333 24.26 9.97 -11.82
C GLN A 333 24.95 10.18 -10.48
N LYS A 334 25.82 11.18 -10.43
CA LYS A 334 26.52 11.58 -9.19
C LYS A 334 25.52 12.16 -8.20
N LEU A 335 25.71 11.84 -6.92
CA LEU A 335 24.89 12.37 -5.84
C LEU A 335 25.09 13.89 -5.72
N ASP A 336 24.02 14.64 -5.93
CA ASP A 336 23.92 16.05 -5.56
C ASP A 336 23.10 16.18 -4.28
N ILE A 337 23.77 16.49 -3.17
CA ILE A 337 23.16 16.57 -1.82
C ILE A 337 22.00 17.58 -1.80
N PHE A 338 22.13 18.70 -2.52
CA PHE A 338 21.10 19.74 -2.53
C PHE A 338 19.82 19.29 -3.24
N ARG A 339 19.91 18.31 -4.15
CA ARG A 339 18.74 17.73 -4.84
C ARG A 339 18.07 16.62 -4.05
N GLN A 340 18.66 16.13 -2.96
CA GLN A 340 18.10 15.02 -2.18
C GLN A 340 16.98 15.46 -1.22
N THR A 341 16.73 16.76 -1.09
CA THR A 341 15.60 17.30 -0.33
C THR A 341 14.32 17.44 -1.16
N PHE A 342 14.26 16.86 -2.36
CA PHE A 342 13.12 16.97 -3.29
C PHE A 342 11.76 16.63 -2.65
N TRP A 343 11.72 15.70 -1.70
CA TRP A 343 10.50 15.29 -1.02
C TRP A 343 10.06 16.27 0.08
N LEU A 344 10.90 17.20 0.55
CA LEU A 344 10.47 18.22 1.52
C LEU A 344 9.50 19.22 0.90
N GLU A 345 9.62 19.48 -0.40
CA GLU A 345 8.73 20.36 -1.15
C GLU A 345 7.26 19.92 -1.03
N ILE A 346 7.02 18.61 -0.91
CA ILE A 346 5.66 18.09 -0.76
C ILE A 346 5.05 18.37 0.62
N LEU A 347 5.85 18.70 1.63
CA LEU A 347 5.35 19.02 2.97
C LEU A 347 4.83 20.46 3.06
N VAL A 348 5.23 21.34 2.13
CA VAL A 348 4.79 22.73 2.10
C VAL A 348 3.30 22.79 1.72
N PRO A 349 2.41 23.35 2.56
CA PRO A 349 0.99 23.49 2.23
C PRO A 349 0.77 24.41 1.03
N ARG A 350 -0.23 24.09 0.18
CA ARG A 350 -0.60 24.95 -0.98
C ARG A 350 -1.06 26.36 -0.59
N ILE A 351 -1.46 26.56 0.67
CA ILE A 351 -1.79 27.89 1.20
C ILE A 351 -0.54 28.78 1.24
N ILE A 352 0.62 28.19 1.57
CA ILE A 352 1.92 28.88 1.64
C ILE A 352 2.56 28.95 0.24
N TRP A 353 2.46 27.87 -0.54
CA TRP A 353 2.97 27.81 -1.92
C TRP A 353 1.85 27.46 -2.89
N ARG A 354 1.19 28.49 -3.44
CA ARG A 354 0.02 28.32 -4.33
C ARG A 354 0.38 27.53 -5.60
N ASP A 355 1.50 27.88 -6.21
CA ASP A 355 2.00 27.29 -7.46
C ASP A 355 2.78 25.99 -7.26
N LYS A 356 2.56 25.31 -6.12
CA LYS A 356 3.23 24.06 -5.79
C LYS A 356 3.07 23.02 -6.92
N PRO A 357 4.17 22.39 -7.37
CA PRO A 357 4.14 21.45 -8.48
C PRO A 357 3.27 20.23 -8.14
N ASN A 358 2.82 19.55 -9.20
CA ASN A 358 2.14 18.27 -9.03
C ASN A 358 3.18 17.18 -8.76
N PHE A 359 3.06 16.51 -7.62
CA PHE A 359 3.95 15.41 -7.22
C PHE A 359 3.45 14.03 -7.69
N SER A 360 2.26 13.95 -8.28
CA SER A 360 1.74 12.75 -8.94
C SER A 360 2.27 12.65 -10.36
N LEU A 361 3.51 12.19 -10.50
CA LEU A 361 4.24 12.22 -11.76
C LEU A 361 4.15 10.92 -12.57
N GLY A 362 3.30 9.96 -12.16
CA GLY A 362 3.17 8.66 -12.83
C GLY A 362 2.99 8.73 -14.35
N GLY A 363 2.13 9.61 -14.87
CA GLY A 363 1.95 9.78 -16.31
C GLY A 363 3.21 10.28 -17.04
N LYS A 364 4.02 11.12 -16.38
CA LYS A 364 5.31 11.59 -16.92
C LYS A 364 6.35 10.49 -16.90
N TYR A 365 6.49 9.78 -15.77
CA TYR A 365 7.41 8.66 -15.65
C TYR A 365 7.10 7.53 -16.63
N LYS A 366 5.81 7.29 -16.89
CA LYS A 366 5.36 6.37 -17.92
C LYS A 366 5.93 6.68 -19.30
N SER A 367 5.83 7.93 -19.71
CA SER A 367 6.37 8.41 -20.99
C SER A 367 7.91 8.35 -21.00
N ASP A 368 8.54 8.77 -19.91
CA ASP A 368 9.99 8.95 -19.84
C ASP A 368 10.77 7.63 -19.74
N TYR A 369 10.18 6.58 -19.15
CA TYR A 369 10.88 5.32 -18.84
C TYR A 369 10.22 4.08 -19.43
N CYS A 370 8.90 4.06 -19.61
CA CYS A 370 8.19 2.87 -20.10
C CYS A 370 7.83 2.98 -21.59
N GLY A 371 8.31 4.02 -22.29
CA GLY A 371 8.16 4.18 -23.74
C GLY A 371 6.74 4.42 -24.25
N ILE A 372 5.76 4.56 -23.36
CA ILE A 372 4.35 4.69 -23.73
C ILE A 372 3.96 6.16 -23.85
N LYS A 373 3.81 6.63 -25.10
CA LYS A 373 3.37 7.98 -25.43
C LYS A 373 1.85 8.10 -25.39
N GLY A 374 1.33 9.10 -24.68
CA GLY A 374 -0.09 9.45 -24.62
C GLY A 374 -0.53 9.86 -23.20
N GLU A 375 -1.21 11.01 -23.10
CA GLU A 375 -1.68 11.60 -21.83
C GLU A 375 -2.89 10.88 -21.21
N SER A 376 -3.49 9.89 -21.89
CA SER A 376 -4.71 9.25 -21.44
C SER A 376 -4.49 8.30 -20.25
N ALA A 377 -4.74 8.85 -19.06
CA ALA A 377 -5.30 8.20 -17.87
C ALA A 377 -4.61 6.90 -17.38
N HIS A 378 -3.28 6.89 -17.30
CA HIS A 378 -2.58 5.77 -16.69
C HIS A 378 -1.56 6.16 -15.63
N SER A 379 -1.70 5.56 -14.43
CA SER A 379 -0.88 5.80 -13.25
C SER A 379 0.07 4.63 -12.98
N SER A 380 0.96 4.32 -13.93
CA SER A 380 2.17 3.56 -13.60
C SER A 380 3.13 4.49 -12.86
N SER A 381 3.81 3.98 -11.84
CA SER A 381 4.82 4.70 -11.06
C SER A 381 6.19 4.10 -11.35
N ILE A 382 7.27 4.78 -10.95
CA ILE A 382 8.62 4.20 -10.89
C ILE A 382 8.91 3.58 -9.53
N THR A 383 7.85 3.19 -8.80
CA THR A 383 7.86 2.70 -7.41
C THR A 383 8.37 3.75 -6.41
N LEU A 384 8.34 3.35 -5.13
CA LEU A 384 8.92 4.08 -4.02
C LEU A 384 10.44 4.31 -4.18
N LEU A 385 11.12 3.46 -4.96
CA LEU A 385 12.57 3.51 -5.14
C LEU A 385 13.00 4.39 -6.32
N GLY A 386 12.11 4.69 -7.26
CA GLY A 386 12.49 5.35 -8.52
C GLY A 386 12.91 6.80 -8.35
N GLN A 387 12.15 7.61 -7.60
CA GLN A 387 12.49 9.02 -7.39
C GLN A 387 13.89 9.23 -6.78
N PRO A 388 14.28 8.49 -5.73
CA PRO A 388 15.66 8.47 -5.22
C PRO A 388 16.72 8.23 -6.31
N VAL A 389 16.46 7.30 -7.24
CA VAL A 389 17.38 7.02 -8.36
C VAL A 389 17.42 8.19 -9.34
N THR A 390 16.27 8.74 -9.73
CA THR A 390 16.22 9.83 -10.73
C THR A 390 16.81 11.16 -10.25
N HIS A 391 16.89 11.37 -8.92
CA HIS A 391 17.42 12.59 -8.33
C HIS A 391 18.86 12.46 -7.81
N GLY A 392 19.39 11.25 -7.58
CA GLY A 392 20.70 11.07 -6.95
C GLY A 392 21.45 9.79 -7.35
N GLY A 393 21.00 9.09 -8.40
CA GLY A 393 21.55 7.81 -8.83
C GLY A 393 21.47 6.71 -7.77
N MET A 394 22.33 5.71 -7.87
CA MET A 394 22.36 4.61 -6.88
C MET A 394 22.67 5.10 -5.45
N ALA A 395 23.47 6.15 -5.31
CA ALA A 395 23.76 6.74 -4.00
C ALA A 395 22.50 7.37 -3.37
N GLY A 396 21.67 8.04 -4.17
CA GLY A 396 20.38 8.58 -3.74
C GLY A 396 19.43 7.48 -3.29
N LEU A 397 19.36 6.38 -4.05
CA LEU A 397 18.60 5.18 -3.67
C LEU A 397 19.04 4.61 -2.32
N ILE A 398 20.34 4.41 -2.11
CA ILE A 398 20.86 3.89 -0.85
C ILE A 398 20.51 4.84 0.30
N MET A 399 20.68 6.15 0.10
CA MET A 399 20.42 7.15 1.14
C MET A 399 18.94 7.15 1.56
N HIS A 400 18.02 7.31 0.59
CA HIS A 400 16.59 7.41 0.87
C HIS A 400 15.97 6.06 1.24
N GLY A 401 16.42 4.97 0.62
CA GLY A 401 16.01 3.61 0.99
C GLY A 401 16.41 3.28 2.43
N THR A 402 17.64 3.61 2.84
CA THR A 402 18.09 3.42 4.24
C THR A 402 17.28 4.30 5.19
N LEU A 403 17.07 5.58 4.86
CA LEU A 403 16.28 6.50 5.69
C LEU A 403 14.86 5.96 5.92
N LEU A 404 14.19 5.53 4.85
CA LEU A 404 12.86 4.97 4.90
C LEU A 404 12.82 3.70 5.77
N LEU A 405 13.72 2.76 5.52
CA LEU A 405 13.77 1.49 6.23
C LEU A 405 14.07 1.68 7.73
N LEU A 406 14.96 2.61 8.09
CA LEU A 406 15.22 2.97 9.49
C LEU A 406 14.00 3.63 10.13
N PHE A 407 13.33 4.55 9.44
CA PHE A 407 12.09 5.17 9.92
C PHE A 407 11.02 4.11 10.20
N LEU A 408 10.77 3.21 9.25
CA LEU A 408 9.80 2.11 9.43
C LEU A 408 10.24 1.11 10.50
N GLY A 409 11.55 0.91 10.69
CA GLY A 409 12.12 0.16 11.79
C GLY A 409 11.77 0.77 13.14
N VAL A 410 12.05 2.06 13.35
CA VAL A 410 11.71 2.79 14.58
C VAL A 410 10.21 2.70 14.88
N VAL A 411 9.39 2.94 13.87
CA VAL A 411 7.92 2.84 13.97
C VAL A 411 7.46 1.42 14.29
N SER A 412 8.10 0.39 13.73
CA SER A 412 7.86 -1.01 14.09
C SER A 412 8.22 -1.27 15.55
N GLY A 413 9.30 -0.65 16.04
CA GLY A 413 9.66 -0.72 17.45
C GLY A 413 8.59 -0.13 18.35
N PHE A 414 8.06 1.03 17.98
CA PHE A 414 6.94 1.64 18.68
C PHE A 414 5.68 0.75 18.66
N SER A 415 5.27 0.18 17.52
CA SER A 415 4.05 -0.65 17.44
C SER A 415 4.17 -1.98 18.21
N CYS A 416 5.38 -2.55 18.23
CA CYS A 416 5.69 -3.75 19.01
C CYS A 416 5.71 -3.45 20.51
N TYR A 417 6.42 -2.39 20.95
CA TYR A 417 6.66 -2.08 22.37
C TYR A 417 5.49 -1.36 23.05
N THR A 418 4.72 -0.53 22.32
CA THR A 418 3.64 0.27 22.90
C THR A 418 2.25 -0.27 22.51
N PRO A 419 1.64 -1.14 23.33
CA PRO A 419 0.28 -1.60 23.07
C PRO A 419 -0.75 -0.47 23.23
N GLY A 420 -1.96 -0.69 22.71
CA GLY A 420 -3.05 0.27 22.77
C GLY A 420 -3.00 1.31 21.64
N LEU A 421 -3.11 2.59 22.00
CA LEU A 421 -3.41 3.67 21.05
C LEU A 421 -2.33 3.89 19.99
N CYS A 422 -1.06 3.82 20.39
CA CYS A 422 0.08 4.00 19.48
C CYS A 422 0.08 2.92 18.39
N ARG A 423 -0.16 1.66 18.78
CA ARG A 423 -0.33 0.55 17.83
C ARG A 423 -1.52 0.76 16.89
N ILE A 424 -2.67 1.23 17.41
CA ILE A 424 -3.84 1.56 16.56
C ILE A 424 -3.47 2.62 15.53
N ALA A 425 -2.78 3.68 15.93
CA ALA A 425 -2.37 4.77 15.04
C ALA A 425 -1.41 4.29 13.92
N VAL A 426 -0.44 3.45 14.27
CA VAL A 426 0.46 2.80 13.31
C VAL A 426 -0.34 1.97 12.29
N PHE A 427 -1.23 1.11 12.75
CA PHE A 427 -2.03 0.26 11.86
C PHE A 427 -3.04 1.05 11.04
N ALA A 428 -3.52 2.17 11.54
CA ALA A 428 -4.39 3.06 10.80
C ALA A 428 -3.68 3.68 9.60
N LEU A 429 -2.37 3.92 9.69
CA LEU A 429 -1.55 4.43 8.60
C LEU A 429 -1.04 3.35 7.64
N LEU A 430 -1.16 2.09 8.01
CA LEU A 430 -0.68 0.96 7.23
C LEU A 430 -1.12 1.01 5.75
N PRO A 431 -2.36 1.43 5.39
CA PRO A 431 -2.78 1.55 3.99
C PRO A 431 -1.90 2.44 3.11
N TRP A 432 -1.16 3.37 3.71
CA TRP A 432 -0.21 4.22 2.99
C TRP A 432 1.24 3.78 3.20
N TRP A 433 1.54 3.05 4.27
CA TRP A 433 2.90 2.60 4.59
C TRP A 433 3.37 1.43 3.75
N ILE A 434 2.44 0.56 3.33
CA ILE A 434 2.76 -0.65 2.54
C ILE A 434 2.60 -0.44 1.03
N ASP A 435 2.33 0.80 0.61
CA ASP A 435 2.05 1.11 -0.79
C ASP A 435 3.34 1.42 -1.57
N PHE A 436 3.99 0.37 -2.05
CA PHE A 436 5.26 0.46 -2.78
C PHE A 436 5.12 1.04 -4.21
N ASP A 437 3.93 1.01 -4.79
CA ASP A 437 3.60 1.57 -6.12
C ASP A 437 3.28 3.09 -6.04
N GLN A 438 3.82 3.80 -5.04
CA GLN A 438 3.74 5.26 -4.92
C GLN A 438 5.10 5.90 -5.16
N ASP A 439 5.07 7.12 -5.70
CA ASP A 439 6.26 7.97 -5.78
C ASP A 439 6.77 8.33 -4.36
N PHE A 440 8.09 8.35 -4.15
CA PHE A 440 8.70 8.60 -2.82
C PHE A 440 8.21 9.87 -2.12
N ALA A 441 8.15 11.00 -2.85
CA ALA A 441 7.66 12.25 -2.29
C ALA A 441 6.19 12.12 -1.89
N LEU A 442 5.34 11.50 -2.72
CA LEU A 442 3.95 11.25 -2.39
C LEU A 442 3.79 10.36 -1.17
N TYR A 443 4.61 9.32 -1.05
CA TYR A 443 4.63 8.45 0.12
C TYR A 443 4.86 9.27 1.39
N ILE A 444 5.94 10.07 1.45
CA ILE A 444 6.25 10.90 2.62
C ILE A 444 5.17 11.95 2.89
N GLY A 445 4.66 12.61 1.85
CA GLY A 445 3.60 13.60 1.95
C GLY A 445 2.30 13.02 2.52
N ASN A 446 1.92 11.84 2.05
CA ASN A 446 0.78 11.08 2.55
C ASN A 446 0.99 10.74 4.04
N LEU A 447 2.18 10.29 4.45
CA LEU A 447 2.45 9.95 5.85
C LEU A 447 2.24 11.15 6.78
N ALA A 448 2.86 12.28 6.43
CA ALA A 448 2.78 13.50 7.23
C ALA A 448 1.35 14.03 7.29
N LYS A 449 0.67 14.08 6.14
CA LYS A 449 -0.70 14.60 6.04
C LYS A 449 -1.69 13.74 6.82
N PHE A 450 -1.62 12.42 6.66
CA PHE A 450 -2.55 11.51 7.31
C PHE A 450 -2.28 11.38 8.80
N GLY A 451 -1.01 11.38 9.22
CA GLY A 451 -0.62 11.50 10.63
C GLY A 451 -1.24 12.73 11.30
N LEU A 452 -1.20 13.88 10.62
CA LEU A 452 -1.77 15.13 11.12
C LEU A 452 -3.31 15.06 11.26
N PHE A 453 -4.02 14.43 10.32
CA PHE A 453 -5.48 14.28 10.43
C PHE A 453 -5.92 13.32 11.53
N MET A 454 -5.12 12.33 11.89
CA MET A 454 -5.46 11.44 13.01
C MET A 454 -5.07 12.03 14.37
N ALA A 455 -4.16 13.00 14.44
CA ALA A 455 -3.65 13.55 15.69
C ALA A 455 -4.76 13.98 16.69
N PRO A 456 -5.84 14.69 16.28
CA PRO A 456 -6.93 15.04 17.21
C PRO A 456 -7.62 13.81 17.81
N PHE A 457 -7.82 12.76 17.01
CA PHE A 457 -8.46 11.53 17.46
C PHE A 457 -7.56 10.72 18.38
N ILE A 458 -6.25 10.69 18.09
CA ILE A 458 -5.23 10.15 18.99
C ILE A 458 -5.29 10.91 20.32
N ILE A 459 -5.24 12.24 20.32
CA ILE A 459 -5.32 13.05 21.54
C ILE A 459 -6.61 12.76 22.34
N PHE A 460 -7.77 12.78 21.68
CA PHE A 460 -9.07 12.47 22.31
C PHE A 460 -9.09 11.06 22.94
N SER A 461 -8.41 10.11 22.30
CA SER A 461 -8.34 8.72 22.75
C SER A 461 -7.22 8.46 23.77
N SER A 462 -6.27 9.41 23.93
CA SER A 462 -5.04 9.27 24.74
C SER A 462 -5.20 9.53 26.24
N ASP A 463 -6.36 10.03 26.67
CA ASP A 463 -6.67 10.47 28.05
C ASP A 463 -6.54 9.36 29.13
N ARG A 464 -6.26 8.10 28.75
CA ARG A 464 -5.93 7.00 29.68
C ARG A 464 -4.44 6.66 29.77
N VAL A 465 -3.58 7.02 28.81
CA VAL A 465 -2.13 6.79 28.91
C VAL A 465 -1.54 7.70 29.99
N ILE A 466 -1.96 8.97 30.01
CA ILE A 466 -1.53 9.96 31.01
C ILE A 466 -2.08 9.63 32.42
N ARG A 467 -3.31 9.11 32.52
CA ARG A 467 -3.90 8.74 33.83
C ARG A 467 -3.42 7.38 34.37
N ARG A 468 -2.92 6.47 33.51
CA ARG A 468 -2.28 5.21 33.93
C ARG A 468 -0.79 5.36 34.19
N SER A 469 -0.10 6.38 33.64
CA SER A 469 1.29 6.67 33.96
C SER A 469 1.42 7.47 35.27
N GLY A 470 0.83 6.99 36.37
CA GLY A 470 1.29 7.37 37.73
C GLY A 470 2.79 7.07 37.99
N LYS A 471 3.54 6.65 36.97
CA LYS A 471 4.99 6.77 36.86
C LYS A 471 5.33 8.13 36.27
N THR A 472 5.80 9.03 37.12
CA THR A 472 6.69 10.12 36.73
C THR A 472 7.73 9.58 35.75
N PHE A 473 7.74 10.13 34.54
CA PHE A 473 8.84 9.95 33.59
C PHE A 473 10.10 10.51 34.26
N THR A 474 10.90 9.66 34.87
CA THR A 474 12.26 10.01 35.25
C THR A 474 13.12 9.72 34.02
N PHE A 475 13.69 10.78 33.43
CA PHE A 475 14.74 10.61 32.44
C PHE A 475 15.88 9.82 33.10
N PRO A 476 16.44 8.79 32.44
CA PRO A 476 17.71 8.24 32.88
C PRO A 476 18.74 9.37 32.78
N ARG A 477 19.44 9.64 33.88
CA ARG A 477 20.60 10.53 33.89
C ARG A 477 21.76 9.90 33.16
#